data_AF-A0A924Z6Z0-F1
#
_entry.id   AF-A0A924Z6Z0-F1
#
_cell.length_a   1.000
_cell.length_b   1.000
_cell.length_c   1.000
_cell.angle_alpha   90.00
_cell.angle_beta   90.00
_cell.angle_gamma   90.00
#
_symmetry.space_group_name_H-M   'P 1'
#
loop_
_entity.id
_entity.type
_entity.pdbx_description
1 polymer ?
#
loop_
_entity_poly.entity_id
_entity_poly.type
_entity_poly.pdbx_seq_one_letter_code
_entity_poly.pdbx_strand_id
1 'polypeptide(L)'
;MKRSCLAWACAAFLSSNALALDASSLKLQVYSVMLSTSPLCTSPITVFSSAAATEVDFLSTPTLGSGNPPDGTYNCVIIKMSDLIKFTPSATSGSCTAATEYVADVCRSDNGGTTKAPDAAGAATSCSGTDAAPQADAVYLYLTTNSSAGSGGDTFLQPPSTSSAYGLNLTAPLVIAGAARSKFVVNATGKVSGADVTCGMNPPVFGFQKLP
;
A
#
# COMPACT_ATOMS: atom_id res chain seq x y z
N MET A 1 33.53 -9.78 62.19
CA MET A 1 33.65 -8.69 61.19
C MET A 1 32.87 -9.07 59.93
N LYS A 2 32.15 -8.11 59.37
CA LYS A 2 30.93 -8.24 58.53
C LYS A 2 31.20 -8.88 57.16
N ARG A 3 30.33 -9.83 56.77
CA ARG A 3 30.23 -10.39 55.42
C ARG A 3 29.40 -9.43 54.55
N SER A 4 30.02 -8.81 53.55
CA SER A 4 29.32 -8.01 52.55
C SER A 4 28.69 -8.93 51.50
N CYS A 5 27.36 -8.92 51.43
CA CYS A 5 26.58 -9.60 50.42
C CYS A 5 26.47 -8.65 49.21
N LEU A 6 27.10 -9.01 48.09
CA LEU A 6 27.05 -8.25 46.84
C LEU A 6 25.74 -8.62 46.12
N ALA A 7 24.77 -7.69 46.11
CA ALA A 7 23.52 -7.87 45.39
C ALA A 7 23.71 -7.50 43.92
N TRP A 8 23.68 -8.50 43.04
CA TRP A 8 23.54 -8.34 41.60
C TRP A 8 22.08 -7.97 41.29
N ALA A 9 21.83 -6.73 40.87
CA ALA A 9 20.55 -6.32 40.32
C ALA A 9 20.53 -6.64 38.82
N CYS A 10 19.90 -7.75 38.43
CA CYS A 10 19.50 -7.99 37.04
C CYS A 10 18.41 -6.98 36.67
N ALA A 11 18.77 -5.93 35.95
CA ALA A 11 17.81 -5.10 35.23
C ALA A 11 17.28 -5.89 34.03
N ALA A 12 16.09 -6.46 34.17
CA ALA A 12 15.35 -7.02 33.04
C ALA A 12 14.91 -5.86 32.14
N PHE A 13 15.56 -5.70 30.99
CA PHE A 13 15.04 -4.91 29.88
C PHE A 13 13.80 -5.61 29.36
N LEU A 14 12.63 -5.14 29.79
CA LEU A 14 11.37 -5.46 29.13
C LEU A 14 11.41 -4.78 27.77
N SER A 15 11.73 -5.52 26.71
CA SER A 15 11.48 -5.10 25.35
C SER A 15 9.97 -4.97 25.18
N SER A 16 9.48 -3.73 25.13
CA SER A 16 8.12 -3.43 24.71
C SER A 16 7.95 -3.95 23.29
N ASN A 17 7.37 -5.15 23.14
CA ASN A 17 6.92 -5.61 21.84
C ASN A 17 5.83 -4.63 21.38
N ALA A 18 6.18 -3.69 20.51
CA ALA A 18 5.20 -2.82 19.90
C ALA A 18 4.20 -3.69 19.15
N LEU A 19 2.96 -3.70 19.60
CA LEU A 19 1.89 -4.45 18.95
C LEU A 19 1.62 -3.83 17.58
N ALA A 20 1.35 -4.67 16.58
CA ALA A 20 0.82 -4.23 15.31
C ALA A 20 -0.53 -3.53 15.54
N LEU A 21 -0.66 -2.32 15.03
CA LEU A 21 -1.83 -1.46 15.19
C LEU A 21 -2.67 -1.41 13.90
N ASP A 22 -3.93 -1.02 14.05
CA ASP A 22 -4.77 -0.68 12.91
C ASP A 22 -4.52 0.77 12.48
N ALA A 23 -4.78 1.07 11.21
CA ALA A 23 -4.91 2.46 10.76
C ALA A 23 -6.37 2.91 10.88
N SER A 24 -6.60 4.11 11.42
CA SER A 24 -7.91 4.77 11.42
C SER A 24 -8.17 5.57 10.14
N SER A 25 -7.12 5.92 9.39
CA SER A 25 -7.22 6.51 8.04
C SER A 25 -6.03 6.07 7.19
N LEU A 26 -6.23 5.97 5.88
CA LEU A 26 -5.17 5.79 4.90
C LEU A 26 -5.46 6.67 3.68
N LYS A 27 -4.73 7.76 3.53
CA LYS A 27 -4.96 8.75 2.47
C LYS A 27 -3.90 8.67 1.40
N LEU A 28 -4.34 8.57 0.16
CA LEU A 28 -3.51 8.53 -1.04
C LEU A 28 -3.91 9.66 -1.98
N GLN A 29 -2.94 10.29 -2.62
CA GLN A 29 -3.17 11.20 -3.72
C GLN A 29 -3.23 10.41 -5.03
N VAL A 30 -4.41 10.34 -5.67
CA VAL A 30 -4.65 9.50 -6.86
C VAL A 30 -4.77 10.37 -8.11
N TYR A 31 -4.03 10.00 -9.17
CA TYR A 31 -4.06 10.62 -10.49
C TYR A 31 -4.91 9.85 -11.49
N SER A 32 -4.84 8.51 -11.49
CA SER A 32 -5.61 7.67 -12.41
C SER A 32 -5.81 6.27 -11.85
N VAL A 33 -6.88 5.61 -12.32
CA VAL A 33 -7.10 4.19 -12.09
C VAL A 33 -7.29 3.49 -13.43
N MET A 34 -6.61 2.36 -13.57
CA MET A 34 -6.67 1.50 -14.74
C MET A 34 -7.06 0.08 -14.31
N LEU A 35 -7.69 -0.65 -15.21
CA LEU A 35 -8.13 -2.02 -15.00
C LEU A 35 -7.59 -2.92 -16.10
N SER A 36 -7.18 -4.13 -15.76
CA SER A 36 -6.82 -5.16 -16.74
C SER A 36 -7.51 -6.48 -16.40
N THR A 37 -7.96 -7.18 -17.45
CA THR A 37 -8.45 -8.56 -17.35
C THR A 37 -7.32 -9.57 -17.17
N SER A 38 -6.06 -9.17 -17.41
CA SER A 38 -4.87 -9.99 -17.22
C SER A 38 -4.36 -9.92 -15.78
N PRO A 39 -4.01 -11.06 -15.14
CA PRO A 39 -3.31 -11.05 -13.85
C PRO A 39 -1.88 -10.51 -13.96
N LEU A 40 -1.34 -10.33 -15.17
CA LEU A 40 -0.04 -9.68 -15.38
C LEU A 40 -0.18 -8.16 -15.60
N CYS A 41 -1.37 -7.61 -15.38
CA CYS A 41 -1.65 -6.18 -15.52
C CYS A 41 -1.35 -5.62 -16.93
N THR A 42 -1.31 -6.48 -17.95
CA THR A 42 -1.04 -6.12 -19.34
C THR A 42 -2.27 -5.53 -20.02
N SER A 43 -2.05 -4.61 -20.95
CA SER A 43 -3.08 -3.95 -21.77
C SER A 43 -4.23 -3.37 -20.94
N PRO A 44 -3.95 -2.55 -19.90
CA PRO A 44 -5.00 -2.02 -19.05
C PRO A 44 -5.82 -0.95 -19.80
N ILE A 45 -7.10 -0.87 -19.45
CA ILE A 45 -7.97 0.25 -19.81
C ILE A 45 -7.95 1.29 -18.71
N THR A 46 -7.88 2.57 -19.07
CA THR A 46 -7.99 3.67 -18.10
C THR A 46 -9.46 3.94 -17.80
N VAL A 47 -9.85 3.85 -16.52
CA VAL A 47 -11.22 4.16 -16.07
C VAL A 47 -11.40 5.65 -15.88
N PHE A 48 -10.42 6.30 -15.25
CA PHE A 48 -10.35 7.76 -15.14
C PHE A 48 -8.89 8.21 -15.07
N SER A 49 -8.66 9.48 -15.40
CA SER A 49 -7.37 10.16 -15.25
C SER A 49 -7.58 11.64 -14.99
N SER A 50 -6.71 12.24 -14.18
CA SER A 50 -6.70 13.65 -13.83
C SER A 50 -5.28 14.21 -13.89
N ALA A 51 -5.15 15.48 -14.28
CA ALA A 51 -3.87 16.21 -14.22
C ALA A 51 -3.48 16.58 -12.78
N ALA A 52 -4.47 16.77 -11.91
CA ALA A 52 -4.28 17.05 -10.48
C ALA A 52 -4.65 15.82 -9.65
N ALA A 53 -3.81 15.48 -8.67
CA ALA A 53 -4.12 14.39 -7.77
C ALA A 53 -5.27 14.76 -6.83
N THR A 54 -6.15 13.80 -6.56
CA THR A 54 -7.17 13.93 -5.51
C THR A 54 -6.71 13.14 -4.29
N GLU A 55 -6.63 13.78 -3.13
CA GLU A 55 -6.40 13.06 -1.87
C GLU A 55 -7.68 12.33 -1.46
N VAL A 56 -7.55 11.05 -1.16
CA VAL A 56 -8.67 10.16 -0.91
C VAL A 56 -8.34 9.25 0.27
N ASP A 57 -9.23 9.15 1.26
CA ASP A 57 -9.10 8.18 2.35
C ASP A 57 -9.70 6.82 1.97
N PHE A 58 -8.83 5.85 1.77
CA PHE A 58 -9.13 4.49 1.31
C PHE A 58 -9.91 3.67 2.34
N LEU A 59 -9.89 4.04 3.62
CA LEU A 59 -10.67 3.36 4.67
C LEU A 59 -12.09 3.91 4.79
N SER A 60 -12.37 5.07 4.19
CA SER A 60 -13.67 5.76 4.26
C SER A 60 -14.66 5.40 3.14
N THR A 61 -14.41 4.32 2.39
CA THR A 61 -15.19 3.89 1.21
C THR A 61 -15.29 4.93 0.09
N PRO A 62 -14.16 5.39 -0.45
CA PRO A 62 -14.16 6.53 -1.36
C PRO A 62 -14.54 6.15 -2.80
N THR A 63 -15.07 7.13 -3.54
CA THR A 63 -15.10 7.09 -5.00
C THR A 63 -13.74 7.54 -5.53
N LEU A 64 -12.95 6.62 -6.09
CA LEU A 64 -11.65 6.96 -6.69
C LEU A 64 -11.80 7.77 -7.99
N GLY A 65 -12.88 7.51 -8.73
CA GLY A 65 -13.27 8.21 -9.94
C GLY A 65 -14.47 7.53 -10.58
N SER A 66 -14.81 7.92 -11.81
CA SER A 66 -15.92 7.33 -12.56
C SER A 66 -15.49 7.00 -13.99
N GLY A 67 -16.09 5.94 -14.54
CA GLY A 67 -15.89 5.48 -15.90
C GLY A 67 -16.89 4.37 -16.23
N ASN A 68 -16.92 3.94 -17.49
CA ASN A 68 -17.82 2.88 -17.95
C ASN A 68 -17.03 1.75 -18.63
N PRO A 69 -16.18 1.03 -17.87
CA PRO A 69 -15.49 -0.15 -18.38
C PRO A 69 -16.49 -1.21 -18.86
N PRO A 70 -16.19 -1.98 -19.92
CA PRO A 70 -17.03 -3.09 -20.35
C PRO A 70 -17.26 -4.14 -19.26
N ASP A 71 -18.31 -4.94 -19.41
CA ASP A 71 -18.52 -6.12 -18.57
C ASP A 71 -17.31 -7.06 -18.68
N GLY A 72 -16.87 -7.59 -17.53
CA GLY A 72 -15.69 -8.42 -17.46
C GLY A 72 -15.22 -8.71 -16.04
N THR A 73 -14.24 -9.61 -15.94
CA THR A 73 -13.50 -9.88 -14.70
C THR A 73 -12.11 -9.25 -14.82
N TYR A 74 -11.86 -8.24 -14.01
CA TYR A 74 -10.62 -7.49 -13.97
C TYR A 74 -9.73 -8.04 -12.85
N ASN A 75 -8.69 -8.76 -13.28
CA ASN A 75 -7.71 -9.42 -12.43
C ASN A 75 -6.62 -8.47 -11.93
N CYS A 76 -6.53 -7.27 -12.50
CA CYS A 76 -5.60 -6.26 -12.04
C CYS A 76 -6.21 -4.87 -11.99
N VAL A 77 -5.86 -4.13 -10.93
CA VAL A 77 -6.11 -2.71 -10.75
C VAL A 77 -4.77 -2.00 -10.65
N ILE A 78 -4.61 -0.93 -11.41
CA ILE A 78 -3.40 -0.12 -11.40
C ILE A 78 -3.80 1.29 -10.95
N ILE A 79 -3.15 1.78 -9.90
CA ILE A 79 -3.42 3.11 -9.35
C ILE A 79 -2.18 3.97 -9.58
N LYS A 80 -2.31 5.00 -10.42
CA LYS A 80 -1.28 6.04 -10.50
C LYS A 80 -1.50 6.99 -9.33
N MET A 81 -0.52 7.08 -8.43
CA MET A 81 -0.63 7.81 -7.17
C MET A 81 0.67 8.54 -6.83
N SER A 82 0.63 9.48 -5.89
CA SER A 82 1.85 9.88 -5.18
C SER A 82 2.28 8.74 -4.26
N ASP A 83 3.57 8.47 -4.19
CA ASP A 83 4.19 7.59 -3.19
C ASP A 83 4.23 8.17 -1.77
N LEU A 84 3.88 9.45 -1.58
CA LEU A 84 3.60 9.99 -0.27
C LEU A 84 2.20 9.60 0.17
N ILE A 85 2.13 8.55 0.99
CA ILE A 85 0.88 8.16 1.65
C ILE A 85 0.79 8.82 3.02
N LYS A 86 -0.44 9.02 3.48
CA LYS A 86 -0.70 9.45 4.86
C LYS A 86 -1.48 8.39 5.58
N PHE A 87 -1.13 8.12 6.83
CA PHE A 87 -1.91 7.21 7.66
C PHE A 87 -1.97 7.72 9.10
N THR A 88 -3.03 7.32 9.80
CA THR A 88 -3.23 7.68 11.20
C THR A 88 -3.38 6.38 12.00
N PRO A 89 -2.54 6.11 13.02
CA PRO A 89 -2.71 4.97 13.90
C PRO A 89 -3.99 5.09 14.74
N SER A 90 -4.69 3.97 14.93
CA SER A 90 -5.89 3.89 15.78
C SER A 90 -5.58 3.93 17.28
N ALA A 91 -4.33 3.64 17.67
CA ALA A 91 -3.87 3.64 19.06
C ALA A 91 -2.39 4.09 19.14
N THR A 92 -1.91 4.35 20.37
CA THR A 92 -0.51 4.67 20.64
C THR A 92 0.26 3.39 20.96
N SER A 93 1.38 3.16 20.29
CA SER A 93 2.28 2.02 20.53
C SER A 93 3.66 2.35 19.96
N GLY A 94 4.71 2.21 20.77
CA GLY A 94 6.09 2.48 20.35
C GLY A 94 6.26 3.89 19.76
N SER A 95 6.78 3.99 18.54
CA SER A 95 6.96 5.26 17.81
C SER A 95 5.67 5.84 17.22
N CYS A 96 4.55 5.12 17.28
CA CYS A 96 3.25 5.56 16.78
C CYS A 96 2.40 6.21 17.87
N THR A 97 1.84 7.39 17.58
CA THR A 97 0.91 8.13 18.43
C THR A 97 -0.49 8.11 17.80
N ALA A 98 -1.50 7.73 18.58
CA ALA A 98 -2.89 7.74 18.13
C ALA A 98 -3.31 9.12 17.61
N ALA A 99 -4.18 9.15 16.59
CA ALA A 99 -4.72 10.38 15.99
C ALA A 99 -3.67 11.35 15.40
N THR A 100 -2.38 10.98 15.40
CA THR A 100 -1.32 11.72 14.70
C THR A 100 -1.22 11.20 13.27
N GLU A 101 -1.31 12.09 12.29
CA GLU A 101 -1.10 11.73 10.89
C GLU A 101 0.41 11.63 10.60
N TYR A 102 0.81 10.50 10.02
CA TYR A 102 2.17 10.25 9.56
C TYR A 102 2.20 10.25 8.04
N VAL A 103 3.28 10.79 7.47
CA VAL A 103 3.58 10.68 6.04
C VAL A 103 4.61 9.58 5.86
N ALA A 104 4.33 8.61 4.99
CA ALA A 104 5.29 7.61 4.57
C ALA A 104 5.58 7.79 3.08
N ASP A 105 6.86 7.82 2.76
CA ASP A 105 7.36 7.75 1.40
C ASP A 105 7.61 6.27 1.05
N VAL A 106 6.70 5.70 0.25
CA VAL A 106 6.65 4.25 0.01
C VAL A 106 7.48 3.78 -1.19
N CYS A 107 8.01 4.69 -2.01
CA CYS A 107 8.94 4.37 -3.08
C CYS A 107 10.14 5.31 -3.00
N ARG A 108 11.34 4.79 -2.70
CA ARG A 108 12.46 5.67 -2.35
C ARG A 108 13.76 5.32 -3.03
N SER A 109 14.62 6.31 -3.19
CA SER A 109 15.97 6.06 -3.70
C SER A 109 16.81 5.20 -2.74
N ASP A 110 16.65 5.38 -1.43
CA ASP A 110 17.43 4.72 -0.38
C ASP A 110 17.05 3.24 -0.13
N ASN A 111 15.93 2.78 -0.69
CA ASN A 111 15.48 1.39 -0.64
C ASN A 111 15.48 0.71 -2.02
N GLY A 112 16.06 1.35 -3.04
CA GLY A 112 16.09 0.83 -4.41
C GLY A 112 14.73 0.87 -5.12
N GLY A 113 13.79 1.69 -4.63
CA GLY A 113 12.46 1.87 -5.19
C GLY A 113 12.51 2.30 -6.65
N THR A 114 11.73 1.60 -7.48
CA THR A 114 11.53 1.95 -8.88
C THR A 114 10.06 1.82 -9.23
N THR A 115 9.62 2.58 -10.23
CA THR A 115 8.25 2.57 -10.74
C THR A 115 8.27 2.50 -12.26
N LYS A 116 7.22 1.92 -12.84
CA LYS A 116 7.07 1.91 -14.29
C LYS A 116 5.59 1.90 -14.69
N ALA A 117 5.26 2.69 -15.70
CA ALA A 117 3.92 2.67 -16.29
C ALA A 117 3.65 1.30 -16.95
N PRO A 118 2.38 0.83 -16.97
CA PRO A 118 2.05 -0.45 -17.55
C PRO A 118 2.38 -0.50 -19.03
N ASP A 119 2.91 -1.63 -19.48
CA ASP A 119 3.35 -1.92 -20.85
C ASP A 119 4.39 -0.94 -21.43
N ALA A 120 4.94 -0.04 -20.61
CA ALA A 120 5.96 0.89 -21.07
C ALA A 120 7.22 0.12 -21.51
N ALA A 121 7.85 0.57 -22.60
CA ALA A 121 9.15 0.06 -23.01
C ALA A 121 10.27 0.61 -22.10
N GLY A 122 11.44 -0.04 -22.11
CA GLY A 122 12.64 0.44 -21.41
C GLY A 122 12.74 0.05 -19.93
N ALA A 123 13.70 0.65 -19.23
CA ALA A 123 13.94 0.41 -17.82
C ALA A 123 12.88 1.10 -16.93
N ALA A 124 12.75 0.63 -15.69
CA ALA A 124 11.97 1.33 -14.68
C ALA A 124 12.64 2.66 -14.28
N THR A 125 11.85 3.60 -13.79
CA THR A 125 12.32 4.88 -13.27
C THR A 125 12.60 4.74 -11.77
N SER A 126 13.77 5.17 -11.32
CA SER A 126 14.07 5.25 -9.88
C SER A 126 13.19 6.29 -9.20
N CYS A 127 12.68 5.94 -8.02
CA CYS A 127 12.03 6.91 -7.15
C CYS A 127 13.07 7.80 -6.46
N SER A 128 12.62 8.97 -6.03
CA SER A 128 13.38 10.02 -5.37
C SER A 128 13.23 9.87 -3.84
N GLY A 129 13.65 10.86 -3.06
CA GLY A 129 13.37 10.86 -1.61
C GLY A 129 14.08 9.78 -0.77
N THR A 130 13.89 9.90 0.54
CA THR A 130 14.40 9.02 1.60
C THR A 130 13.42 9.04 2.77
N ASP A 131 13.53 8.10 3.73
CA ASP A 131 12.66 8.10 4.92
C ASP A 131 12.72 9.43 5.70
N ALA A 132 13.91 10.01 5.81
CA ALA A 132 14.15 11.24 6.56
C ALA A 132 13.84 12.53 5.77
N ALA A 133 13.84 12.45 4.45
CA ALA A 133 13.58 13.56 3.54
C ALA A 133 12.67 13.08 2.40
N PRO A 134 11.35 12.92 2.67
CA PRO A 134 10.42 12.36 1.71
C PRO A 134 10.24 13.29 0.51
N GLN A 135 10.13 12.73 -0.69
CA GLN A 135 9.85 13.46 -1.92
C GLN A 135 8.70 12.79 -2.66
N ALA A 136 7.83 13.59 -3.28
CA ALA A 136 6.69 13.05 -4.01
C ALA A 136 7.10 12.65 -5.43
N ASP A 137 6.93 11.38 -5.76
CA ASP A 137 6.95 10.87 -7.13
C ASP A 137 5.59 10.30 -7.53
N ALA A 138 5.31 10.35 -8.83
CA ALA A 138 4.14 9.69 -9.40
C ALA A 138 4.46 8.23 -9.72
N VAL A 139 3.92 7.31 -8.92
CA VAL A 139 4.16 5.86 -9.03
C VAL A 139 2.93 5.10 -9.51
N TYR A 140 3.11 3.87 -9.99
CA TYR A 140 2.03 2.99 -10.47
C TYR A 140 1.89 1.80 -9.53
N LEU A 141 0.97 1.85 -8.58
CA LEU A 141 0.70 0.72 -7.69
C LEU A 141 -0.05 -0.38 -8.45
N TYR A 142 0.51 -1.59 -8.49
CA TYR A 142 -0.11 -2.76 -9.13
C TYR A 142 -0.78 -3.65 -8.08
N LEU A 143 -2.08 -3.85 -8.20
CA LEU A 143 -2.87 -4.79 -7.40
C LEU A 143 -3.36 -5.91 -8.32
N THR A 144 -2.97 -7.16 -8.05
CA THR A 144 -3.19 -8.27 -8.99
C THR A 144 -3.62 -9.57 -8.31
N THR A 145 -4.46 -10.35 -9.00
CA THR A 145 -4.82 -11.73 -8.62
C THR A 145 -3.75 -12.76 -8.98
N ASN A 146 -2.59 -12.35 -9.52
CA ASN A 146 -1.44 -13.23 -9.70
C ASN A 146 -1.08 -13.89 -8.35
N SER A 147 -1.14 -15.23 -8.30
CA SER A 147 -0.92 -15.99 -7.07
C SER A 147 0.49 -15.84 -6.50
N SER A 148 1.45 -15.43 -7.33
CA SER A 148 2.83 -15.22 -6.90
C SER A 148 3.10 -13.80 -6.39
N ALA A 149 2.16 -12.86 -6.58
CA ALA A 149 2.34 -11.46 -6.18
C ALA A 149 2.64 -11.31 -4.68
N GLY A 150 3.51 -10.35 -4.36
CA GLY A 150 4.01 -10.14 -3.02
C GLY A 150 3.02 -9.45 -2.07
N SER A 151 3.49 -9.23 -0.85
CA SER A 151 2.82 -8.44 0.19
C SER A 151 3.55 -7.12 0.48
N GLY A 152 4.39 -6.69 -0.45
CA GLY A 152 5.36 -5.59 -0.42
C GLY A 152 6.30 -5.77 -1.61
N GLY A 153 7.46 -5.10 -1.65
CA GLY A 153 8.55 -5.29 -2.64
C GLY A 153 8.14 -5.23 -4.13
N ASP A 154 8.76 -4.34 -4.92
CA ASP A 154 8.47 -4.25 -6.36
C ASP A 154 6.96 -4.03 -6.68
N THR A 155 6.23 -3.42 -5.74
CA THR A 155 4.78 -3.18 -5.85
C THR A 155 4.43 -2.16 -6.93
N PHE A 156 5.42 -1.37 -7.35
CA PHE A 156 5.30 -0.34 -8.39
C PHE A 156 5.79 -0.81 -9.76
N LEU A 157 5.99 -2.12 -9.91
CA LEU A 157 6.37 -2.76 -11.15
C LEU A 157 5.29 -3.74 -11.62
N GLN A 158 5.05 -3.75 -12.92
CA GLN A 158 4.14 -4.68 -13.57
C GLN A 158 4.67 -6.12 -13.45
N PRO A 159 3.84 -7.12 -13.09
CA PRO A 159 4.27 -8.52 -13.08
C PRO A 159 4.70 -9.00 -14.48
N PRO A 160 5.99 -9.37 -14.70
CA PRO A 160 6.47 -9.83 -16.00
C PRO A 160 6.06 -11.27 -16.32
N SER A 161 5.69 -12.06 -15.31
CA SER A 161 5.26 -13.46 -15.46
C SER A 161 4.40 -13.90 -14.27
N THR A 162 3.73 -15.04 -14.41
CA THR A 162 2.90 -15.64 -13.35
C THR A 162 3.72 -16.16 -12.16
N SER A 163 5.04 -16.27 -12.28
CA SER A 163 5.94 -16.66 -11.20
C SER A 163 6.58 -15.46 -10.49
N SER A 164 6.30 -14.24 -10.94
CA SER A 164 6.87 -13.03 -10.34
C SER A 164 6.15 -12.61 -9.07
N ALA A 165 6.92 -12.11 -8.11
CA ALA A 165 6.43 -11.50 -6.87
C ALA A 165 6.07 -10.01 -6.99
N TYR A 166 6.15 -9.43 -8.19
CA TYR A 166 5.86 -8.01 -8.40
C TYR A 166 4.37 -7.71 -8.21
N GLY A 167 4.08 -6.47 -7.81
CA GLY A 167 2.74 -6.04 -7.42
C GLY A 167 2.28 -6.60 -6.07
N LEU A 168 1.15 -6.09 -5.59
CA LEU A 168 0.48 -6.56 -4.39
C LEU A 168 -0.66 -7.52 -4.73
N ASN A 169 -0.86 -8.52 -3.87
CA ASN A 169 -1.99 -9.41 -4.00
C ASN A 169 -3.34 -8.68 -3.87
N LEU A 170 -4.21 -8.92 -4.86
CA LEU A 170 -5.63 -8.55 -4.86
C LEU A 170 -6.43 -9.81 -4.52
N THR A 171 -7.04 -9.86 -3.34
CA THR A 171 -7.67 -11.07 -2.81
C THR A 171 -8.90 -11.52 -3.59
N ALA A 172 -9.52 -10.61 -4.33
CA ALA A 172 -10.67 -10.88 -5.19
C ALA A 172 -10.69 -9.90 -6.36
N PRO A 173 -10.93 -10.36 -7.60
CA PRO A 173 -10.97 -9.49 -8.77
C PRO A 173 -12.20 -8.58 -8.77
N LEU A 174 -12.13 -7.49 -9.53
CA LEU A 174 -13.31 -6.68 -9.82
C LEU A 174 -14.15 -7.39 -10.89
N VAL A 175 -15.39 -7.73 -10.56
CA VAL A 175 -16.36 -8.27 -11.51
C VAL A 175 -17.37 -7.19 -11.85
N ILE A 176 -17.49 -6.89 -13.14
CA ILE A 176 -18.47 -5.98 -13.73
C ILE A 176 -19.38 -6.82 -14.61
N ALA A 177 -20.67 -6.87 -14.28
CA ALA A 177 -21.66 -7.69 -14.97
C ALA A 177 -23.03 -6.99 -14.93
N GLY A 178 -23.40 -6.33 -16.02
CA GLY A 178 -24.62 -5.54 -16.12
C GLY A 178 -24.72 -4.49 -15.01
N ALA A 179 -25.79 -4.56 -14.22
CA ALA A 179 -26.03 -3.63 -13.11
C ALA A 179 -25.36 -4.02 -11.79
N ALA A 180 -24.56 -5.11 -11.76
CA ALA A 180 -23.89 -5.56 -10.55
C ALA A 180 -22.92 -4.50 -10.02
N ARG A 181 -22.87 -4.37 -8.70
CA ARG A 181 -21.98 -3.43 -8.00
C ARG A 181 -20.90 -4.19 -7.26
N SER A 182 -19.70 -3.65 -7.26
CA SER A 182 -18.56 -4.16 -6.49
C SER A 182 -17.97 -3.02 -5.67
N LYS A 183 -17.60 -3.32 -4.42
CA LYS A 183 -16.93 -2.40 -3.51
C LYS A 183 -15.44 -2.72 -3.49
N PHE A 184 -14.60 -1.70 -3.68
CA PHE A 184 -13.18 -1.83 -3.40
C PHE A 184 -12.97 -1.82 -1.88
N VAL A 185 -12.26 -2.83 -1.38
CA VAL A 185 -12.02 -3.08 0.04
C VAL A 185 -10.54 -2.96 0.31
N VAL A 186 -10.22 -2.18 1.34
CA VAL A 186 -8.86 -1.95 1.83
C VAL A 186 -8.86 -2.30 3.31
N ASN A 187 -8.04 -3.28 3.68
CA ASN A 187 -7.93 -3.76 5.05
C ASN A 187 -6.54 -3.41 5.60
N ALA A 188 -6.52 -2.43 6.49
CA ALA A 188 -5.34 -1.94 7.19
C ALA A 188 -5.20 -2.47 8.63
N THR A 189 -5.95 -3.51 8.99
CA THR A 189 -5.87 -4.13 10.33
C THR A 189 -4.48 -4.73 10.57
N GLY A 190 -3.87 -4.37 11.69
CA GLY A 190 -2.53 -4.81 12.09
C GLY A 190 -1.42 -4.39 11.11
N LYS A 191 -1.63 -3.33 10.33
CA LYS A 191 -0.64 -2.87 9.33
C LYS A 191 0.27 -1.77 9.83
N VAL A 192 -0.08 -1.07 10.89
CA VAL A 192 0.77 -0.02 11.48
C VAL A 192 1.75 -0.64 12.47
N SER A 193 3.03 -0.28 12.37
CA SER A 193 4.12 -0.75 13.24
C SER A 193 4.78 0.41 13.96
N GLY A 194 4.77 0.37 15.29
CA GLY A 194 5.55 1.27 16.14
C GLY A 194 6.86 0.65 16.65
N ALA A 195 7.27 -0.49 16.11
CA ALA A 195 8.46 -1.23 16.56
C ALA A 195 9.76 -0.58 16.11
N ASP A 196 9.72 0.19 15.02
CA ASP A 196 10.87 0.83 14.40
C ASP A 196 11.09 2.25 14.94
N VAL A 197 12.20 2.87 14.54
CA VAL A 197 12.55 4.25 14.93
C VAL A 197 11.48 5.25 14.50
N THR A 198 10.85 5.00 13.36
CA THR A 198 9.73 5.76 12.82
C THR A 198 8.45 4.93 12.87
N CYS A 199 7.30 5.59 13.00
CA CYS A 199 6.02 4.90 12.88
C CYS A 199 5.83 4.51 11.42
N GLY A 200 5.72 3.21 11.15
CA GLY A 200 5.64 2.66 9.81
C GLY A 200 4.27 2.02 9.52
N MET A 201 4.02 1.76 8.24
CA MET A 201 2.83 1.02 7.81
C MET A 201 3.19 0.01 6.72
N ASN A 202 2.89 -1.26 6.96
CA ASN A 202 2.96 -2.32 5.96
C ASN A 202 1.83 -2.20 4.94
N PRO A 203 1.99 -2.76 3.72
CA PRO A 203 0.93 -2.75 2.73
C PRO A 203 -0.39 -3.33 3.25
N PRO A 204 -1.53 -2.63 3.06
CA PRO A 204 -2.85 -3.17 3.30
C PRO A 204 -3.15 -4.41 2.48
N VAL A 205 -4.20 -5.12 2.86
CA VAL A 205 -4.80 -6.13 2.00
C VAL A 205 -5.86 -5.47 1.13
N PHE A 206 -5.82 -5.72 -0.18
CA PHE A 206 -6.73 -5.13 -1.16
C PHE A 206 -7.61 -6.21 -1.79
N GLY A 207 -8.86 -5.87 -2.10
CA GLY A 207 -9.76 -6.78 -2.78
C GLY A 207 -11.06 -6.12 -3.22
N PHE A 208 -11.90 -6.86 -3.94
CA PHE A 208 -13.27 -6.45 -4.23
C PHE A 208 -14.27 -7.34 -3.52
N GLN A 209 -15.33 -6.72 -3.02
CA GLN A 209 -16.49 -7.40 -2.47
C GLN A 209 -17.70 -7.12 -3.36
N LYS A 210 -18.35 -8.18 -3.82
CA LYS A 210 -19.64 -8.06 -4.52
C LYS A 210 -20.68 -7.45 -3.56
N LEU A 211 -21.38 -6.42 -4.03
CA LEU A 211 -22.52 -5.86 -3.32
C LEU A 211 -23.82 -6.52 -3.82
N PRO A 212 -24.82 -6.71 -2.94
CA PRO A 212 -26.14 -7.19 -3.33
C PRO A 212 -26.85 -6.25 -4.30
#